data_AF-A0A9Q3WYB0-F1
#
_entry.id   AF-A0A9Q3WYB0-F1
#
_cell.length_a   1.000
_cell.length_b   1.000
_cell.length_c   1.000
_cell.angle_alpha   90.00
_cell.angle_beta   90.00
_cell.angle_gamma   90.00
#
_symmetry.space_group_name_H-M   'P 1'
#
loop_
_entity.id
_entity.type
_entity.pdbx_description
1 polymer ?
#
loop_
_entity_poly.entity_id
_entity_poly.type
_entity_poly.pdbx_seq_one_letter_code
_entity_poly.pdbx_strand_id
1 'polypeptide(L)'
;MKVWVMNLESPDDDCRADVYSLSYESSNMEFSMPCPMGDDWLQQIRHKPTPSPELVKVDESLMVVVFNKHECAQRFLTWLLDAESRAQNGYRTMRG
;
A
#
# COMPACT_ATOMS: atom_id res chain seq x y z
N MET A 1 6.38 -6.05 -5.63
CA MET A 1 6.19 -6.37 -4.20
C MET A 1 4.74 -6.80 -4.04
N LYS A 2 4.53 -8.03 -3.61
CA LYS A 2 3.19 -8.58 -3.46
C LYS A 2 2.57 -8.08 -2.16
N VAL A 3 1.32 -7.66 -2.21
CA VAL A 3 0.56 -7.21 -1.05
C VAL A 3 -0.72 -8.04 -0.99
N TRP A 4 -0.91 -8.75 0.11
CA TRP A 4 -2.13 -9.48 0.41
C TRP A 4 -2.92 -8.66 1.42
N VAL A 5 -4.12 -8.27 1.02
CA VAL A 5 -5.04 -7.53 1.86
C VAL A 5 -6.12 -8.51 2.29
N MET A 6 -6.20 -8.81 3.58
CA MET A 6 -7.17 -9.76 4.10
C MET A 6 -8.18 -9.03 4.99
N ASN A 7 -9.37 -9.60 5.13
CA ASN A 7 -10.36 -9.13 6.07
C ASN A 7 -10.89 -10.29 6.94
N LEU A 8 -11.27 -10.00 8.18
CA LEU A 8 -11.74 -11.04 9.12
C LEU A 8 -13.22 -11.40 8.93
N GLU A 9 -14.03 -10.50 8.35
CA GLU A 9 -15.46 -10.75 8.04
C GLU A 9 -15.64 -11.84 6.97
N SER A 10 -14.77 -11.83 5.96
CA SER A 10 -14.77 -12.73 4.80
C SER A 10 -13.34 -13.19 4.50
N PRO A 11 -12.82 -14.17 5.24
CA PRO A 11 -11.43 -14.64 5.11
C PRO A 11 -11.13 -15.31 3.76
N ASP A 12 -12.16 -15.72 3.03
CA ASP A 12 -12.05 -16.32 1.70
C ASP A 12 -11.86 -15.28 0.58
N ASP A 13 -11.99 -13.98 0.88
CA ASP A 13 -11.79 -12.92 -0.12
C ASP A 13 -10.32 -12.81 -0.52
N ASP A 14 -10.02 -13.13 -1.79
CA ASP A 14 -8.67 -13.05 -2.32
C ASP A 14 -8.33 -11.66 -2.86
N CYS A 15 -8.06 -10.72 -1.93
CA CYS A 15 -7.67 -9.36 -2.29
C CYS A 15 -6.14 -9.24 -2.34
N ARG A 16 -5.57 -9.21 -3.55
CA ARG A 16 -4.12 -9.12 -3.77
C ARG A 16 -3.79 -7.99 -4.73
N ALA A 17 -2.61 -7.40 -4.54
CA ALA A 17 -2.02 -6.45 -5.45
C ALA A 17 -0.53 -6.70 -5.60
N ASP A 18 0.02 -6.30 -6.73
CA ASP A 18 1.47 -6.23 -6.93
C ASP A 18 1.82 -4.77 -7.20
N VAL A 19 2.68 -4.22 -6.35
CA VAL A 19 3.10 -2.82 -6.39
C VAL A 19 4.62 -2.74 -6.46
N TYR A 20 5.17 -1.69 -7.04
CA TYR A 20 6.62 -1.57 -7.21
C TYR A 20 7.34 -1.57 -5.85
N SER A 21 6.85 -0.77 -4.91
CA SER A 21 7.42 -0.63 -3.57
C SER A 21 6.35 -0.21 -2.56
N LEU A 22 6.41 -0.74 -1.35
CA LEU A 22 5.55 -0.31 -0.25
C LEU A 22 6.28 -0.46 1.08
N SER A 23 6.25 0.60 1.89
CA SER A 23 6.83 0.64 3.22
C SER A 23 5.74 0.78 4.27
N TYR A 24 5.97 0.22 5.45
CA TYR A 24 5.09 0.35 6.60
C TYR A 24 5.87 0.76 7.85
N GLU A 25 5.44 1.86 8.48
CA GLU A 25 5.99 2.35 9.74
C GLU A 25 5.05 1.97 10.89
N SER A 26 5.45 0.97 11.68
CA SER A 26 4.63 0.43 12.78
C SER A 26 4.36 1.45 13.89
N SER A 27 5.27 2.40 14.12
CA SER A 27 5.13 3.40 15.19
C SER A 27 3.97 4.35 14.93
N ASN A 28 3.74 4.69 13.65
CA ASN A 28 2.70 5.62 13.23
C ASN A 28 1.51 4.94 12.57
N MET A 29 1.59 3.62 12.34
CA MET A 29 0.64 2.83 11.55
C MET A 29 0.41 3.42 10.16
N GLU A 30 1.49 3.86 9.52
CA GLU A 30 1.45 4.58 8.24
C GLU A 30 2.12 3.76 7.14
N PHE A 31 1.48 3.73 5.98
CA PHE A 31 2.01 3.16 4.76
C PHE A 31 2.59 4.28 3.89
N SER A 32 3.71 4.00 3.23
CA SER A 32 4.31 4.93 2.29
C SER A 32 4.79 4.24 1.02
N MET A 33 4.66 4.94 -0.09
CA MET A 33 5.12 4.49 -1.40
C MET A 33 5.95 5.62 -2.05
N PRO A 34 7.13 5.32 -2.63
CA PRO A 34 7.91 6.34 -3.33
C PRO A 34 7.13 6.86 -4.53
N CYS A 35 7.09 8.18 -4.69
CA CYS A 35 6.48 8.85 -5.83
C CYS A 35 7.33 10.05 -6.24
N PRO A 36 8.54 9.80 -6.78
CA PRO A 36 9.41 10.87 -7.21
C PRO A 36 8.77 11.68 -8.34
N MET A 37 8.83 13.00 -8.23
CA MET A 37 8.34 13.96 -9.23
C MET A 37 9.44 14.99 -9.51
N GLY A 38 9.85 15.13 -10.77
CA GLY A 38 10.99 15.98 -11.14
C GLY A 38 12.29 15.48 -10.52
N ASP A 39 13.05 16.36 -9.86
CA ASP A 39 14.35 16.03 -9.25
C ASP A 39 14.26 15.58 -7.79
N ASP A 40 13.06 15.57 -7.19
CA ASP A 40 12.88 15.21 -5.78
C ASP A 40 12.63 13.71 -5.61
N TRP A 41 13.73 12.99 -5.40
CA TRP A 41 13.76 11.54 -5.20
C TRP A 41 13.17 11.08 -3.85
N LEU A 42 12.92 12.00 -2.91
CA LEU A 42 12.48 11.67 -1.56
C LEU A 42 10.96 11.77 -1.37
N GLN A 43 10.22 12.15 -2.42
CA GLN A 43 8.77 12.26 -2.34
C GLN A 43 8.11 10.89 -2.15
N GLN A 44 7.13 10.87 -1.25
CA GLN A 44 6.38 9.67 -0.88
C GLN A 44 4.89 9.99 -0.80
N ILE A 45 4.07 9.08 -1.33
CA ILE A 45 2.64 9.03 -1.06
C ILE A 45 2.48 8.33 0.28
N ARG A 46 1.82 8.98 1.23
CA ARG A 46 1.60 8.45 2.58
C ARG A 46 0.13 8.20 2.82
N HIS A 47 -0.17 7.17 3.58
CA HIS A 47 -1.53 6.84 3.96
C HIS A 47 -1.58 6.15 5.31
N LYS A 48 -2.48 6.65 6.15
CA LYS A 48 -2.84 6.05 7.43
C LYS A 48 -4.27 5.54 7.33
N PRO A 49 -4.49 4.22 7.22
CA PRO A 49 -5.83 3.65 7.18
C PRO A 49 -6.59 3.97 8.46
N THR A 50 -7.88 4.30 8.31
CA THR A 50 -8.79 4.49 9.44
C THR A 50 -10.05 3.65 9.19
N PRO A 51 -10.31 2.62 10.00
CA PRO A 51 -9.52 2.12 11.13
C PRO A 51 -8.16 1.54 10.72
N SER A 52 -7.24 1.48 11.69
CA SER A 52 -5.93 0.85 11.53
C SER A 52 -6.05 -0.63 11.16
N PRO A 53 -5.09 -1.20 10.43
CA PRO A 53 -5.01 -2.65 10.26
C PRO A 53 -4.78 -3.34 11.61
N GLU A 54 -5.39 -4.52 11.78
CA GLU A 54 -5.20 -5.39 12.94
C GLU A 54 -3.81 -6.03 12.95
N LEU A 55 -3.31 -6.36 11.75
CA LEU A 55 -2.01 -6.97 11.57
C LEU A 55 -1.35 -6.46 10.30
N VAL A 56 -0.06 -6.15 10.39
CA VAL A 56 0.81 -5.98 9.23
C VAL A 56 2.03 -6.87 9.42
N LYS A 57 2.29 -7.72 8.43
CA LYS A 57 3.49 -8.56 8.36
C LYS A 57 4.19 -8.29 7.04
N VAL A 58 5.51 -8.16 7.10
CA VAL A 58 6.35 -7.98 5.93
C VAL A 58 7.37 -9.10 5.95
N ASP A 59 7.43 -9.87 4.87
CA ASP A 59 8.37 -10.96 4.67
C ASP A 59 8.92 -10.90 3.25
N GLU A 60 10.23 -10.64 3.12
CA GLU A 60 10.96 -10.45 1.87
C GLU A 60 10.23 -9.62 0.79
N SER A 61 9.42 -10.28 -0.04
CA SER A 61 8.71 -9.70 -1.19
C SER A 61 7.19 -9.67 -1.04
N LEU A 62 6.67 -10.10 0.12
CA LEU A 62 5.26 -10.19 0.46
C LEU A 62 4.95 -9.35 1.70
N MET A 63 3.96 -8.48 1.59
CA MET A 63 3.33 -7.82 2.73
C MET A 63 1.92 -8.35 2.91
N VAL A 64 1.57 -8.76 4.12
CA VAL A 64 0.23 -9.17 4.52
C VAL A 64 -0.34 -8.08 5.41
N VAL A 65 -1.50 -7.55 5.03
CA VAL A 65 -2.24 -6.52 5.77
C VAL A 65 -3.62 -7.07 6.09
N VAL A 66 -3.96 -7.15 7.37
CA VAL A 66 -5.25 -7.70 7.83
C VAL A 66 -6.08 -6.57 8.43
N PHE A 67 -7.29 -6.42 7.93
CA PHE A 67 -8.30 -5.54 8.50
C PHE A 67 -9.42 -6.34 9.15
N ASN A 68 -10.12 -5.76 10.12
CA ASN A 68 -11.29 -6.40 10.70
C ASN A 68 -12.45 -6.44 9.68
N LYS A 69 -12.72 -5.30 9.02
CA LYS A 69 -13.86 -5.13 8.11
C LYS A 69 -13.47 -5.22 6.63
N HIS A 70 -14.36 -5.81 5.82
CA HIS A 70 -14.21 -5.91 4.36
C HIS A 70 -14.07 -4.53 3.70
N GLU A 71 -14.88 -3.56 4.10
CA GLU A 71 -14.83 -2.19 3.54
C GLU A 71 -13.45 -1.54 3.72
N CYS A 72 -12.78 -1.80 4.85
CA CYS A 72 -11.47 -1.22 5.15
C CYS A 72 -10.40 -1.83 4.25
N ALA A 73 -10.44 -3.15 4.07
CA ALA A 73 -9.58 -3.85 3.12
C ALA A 73 -9.77 -3.34 1.69
N GLN A 74 -11.01 -3.17 1.23
CA GLN A 74 -11.31 -2.64 -0.11
C GLN A 74 -10.82 -1.20 -0.30
N ARG A 75 -11.05 -0.33 0.69
CA ARG A 75 -10.57 1.06 0.65
C ARG A 75 -9.05 1.13 0.61
N PHE A 76 -8.37 0.30 1.41
CA PHE A 76 -6.91 0.21 1.39
C PHE A 76 -6.40 -0.31 0.06
N LEU A 77 -7.02 -1.36 -0.50
CA LEU A 77 -6.67 -1.90 -1.82
C LEU A 77 -6.84 -0.84 -2.93
N THR A 78 -7.92 -0.06 -2.86
CA THR A 78 -8.18 1.03 -3.82
C THR A 78 -7.10 2.10 -3.73
N TRP A 79 -6.76 2.54 -2.51
CA TRP A 79 -5.66 3.48 -2.30
C TRP A 79 -4.33 2.92 -2.82
N LEU A 80 -4.06 1.64 -2.59
CA LEU A 80 -2.84 0.98 -3.00
C LEU A 80 -2.65 1.00 -4.52
N LEU A 81 -3.72 0.70 -5.27
CA LEU A 81 -3.73 0.74 -6.74
C LEU A 81 -3.59 2.17 -7.28
N ASP A 82 -4.24 3.15 -6.64
CA ASP A 82 -4.08 4.56 -7.00
C ASP A 82 -2.65 5.05 -6.76
N ALA A 83 -2.08 4.73 -5.59
CA ALA A 83 -0.72 5.09 -5.23
C ALA A 83 0.30 4.49 -6.20
N GLU A 84 0.13 3.22 -6.59
CA GLU A 84 1.00 2.56 -7.58
C GLU A 84 0.92 3.25 -8.94
N SER A 85 -0.29 3.55 -9.43
CA SER A 85 -0.49 4.29 -10.68
C SER A 85 0.22 5.64 -10.65
N ARG A 86 0.09 6.38 -9.54
CA ARG A 86 0.74 7.68 -9.34
C ARG A 86 2.26 7.56 -9.27
N ALA A 87 2.79 6.58 -8.52
CA ALA A 87 4.21 6.30 -8.44
C ALA A 87 4.79 6.03 -9.83
N GLN A 88 4.16 5.13 -10.60
CA GLN A 88 4.57 4.83 -11.97
C GLN A 88 4.55 6.06 -12.89
N ASN A 89 3.55 6.93 -12.75
CA ASN A 89 3.48 8.17 -13.54
C ASN A 89 4.56 9.17 -13.13
N GLY A 90 4.86 9.31 -11.83
CA GLY A 90 6.00 10.09 -11.35
C GLY A 90 7.32 9.64 -11.98
N TYR A 91 7.58 8.32 -11.97
CA TYR A 91 8.73 7.72 -12.66
C TYR A 91 8.76 8.00 -14.17
N ARG A 92 7.60 8.03 -14.85
CA ARG A 92 7.53 8.34 -16.29
C ARG A 92 7.92 9.78 -16.60
N THR A 93 7.52 10.75 -15.77
CA THR A 93 7.86 12.17 -15.98
C THR A 93 9.35 12.48 -15.80
N MET A 94 10.14 11.58 -15.20
CA MET A 94 11.59 11.72 -15.05
C MET A 94 12.40 11.12 -16.22
N ARG A 95 11.77 10.39 -17.15
CA ARG A 95 12.44 9.94 -18.39
C ARG A 95 12.46 11.08 -19.41
N GLY A 96 13.21 12.14 -19.08
CA GLY A 96 13.64 13.19 -20.02
C GLY A 96 14.99 12.86 -20.62
#